data_AF-A0A969E1V2-F1
#
_entry.id   AF-A0A969E1V2-F1
#
_cell.length_a   1.000
_cell.length_b   1.000
_cell.length_c   1.000
_cell.angle_alpha   90.00
_cell.angle_beta   90.00
_cell.angle_gamma   90.00
#
_symmetry.space_group_name_H-M   'P 1'
#
loop_
_entity.id
_entity.type
_entity.pdbx_description
1 polymer ?
#
loop_
_entity_poly.entity_id
_entity_poly.type
_entity_poly.pdbx_seq_one_letter_code
_entity_poly.pdbx_strand_id
1 'polypeptide(L)'
;MQYLFKSEDQEVDLTTPNDTVAEFSLLYKKLIIGTLKLDNGIWSFAYSNEFKGQEEISPIVDFPNKNKIYQTRNPFPLFLSRIPSLQRLKIQHIIPQNFTTDDVSLLKLFGKQSITNPYQLIPQS
;
A
#
# COMPACT_ATOMS: atom_id res chain seq x y z
N MET A 1 -4.45 -20.84 36.07
CA MET A 1 -3.53 -19.85 35.47
C MET A 1 -3.75 -19.87 33.97
N GLN A 2 -4.58 -18.96 33.47
CA GLN A 2 -4.88 -18.84 32.05
C GLN A 2 -3.79 -17.98 31.41
N TYR A 3 -2.99 -18.56 30.53
CA TYR A 3 -2.02 -17.81 29.73
C TYR A 3 -2.81 -16.93 28.75
N LEU A 4 -2.91 -15.64 29.04
CA LEU A 4 -3.28 -14.65 28.04
C LEU A 4 -2.11 -14.56 27.05
N PHE A 5 -2.24 -15.20 25.90
CA PHE A 5 -1.49 -14.80 24.71
C PHE A 5 -2.00 -13.41 24.32
N LYS A 6 -1.32 -12.36 24.81
CA LYS A 6 -1.49 -11.01 24.29
C LYS A 6 -0.79 -11.01 22.94
N SER A 7 -1.55 -11.08 21.85
CA SER A 7 -1.01 -10.92 20.50
C SER A 7 -0.28 -9.57 20.45
N GLU A 8 1.06 -9.59 20.40
CA GLU A 8 1.93 -8.41 20.25
C GLU A 8 1.90 -7.84 18.82
N ASP A 9 0.79 -8.02 18.11
CA ASP A 9 0.52 -7.42 16.81
C ASP A 9 -0.57 -6.37 16.99
N GLN A 10 -0.36 -5.40 17.90
CA GLN A 10 -1.15 -4.18 17.84
C GLN A 10 -0.78 -3.47 16.53
N GLU A 11 -1.59 -3.71 15.50
CA GLU A 11 -1.62 -2.95 14.26
C GLU A 11 -1.54 -1.47 14.64
N VAL A 12 -0.53 -0.79 14.11
CA VAL A 12 -0.44 0.65 14.29
C VAL A 12 -1.70 1.21 13.66
N ASP A 13 -2.47 2.02 14.41
CA ASP A 13 -3.68 2.67 13.89
C ASP A 13 -3.24 3.60 12.75
N LEU A 14 -3.32 3.05 11.55
CA LEU A 14 -2.94 3.64 10.30
C LEU A 14 -3.97 4.72 9.95
N THR A 15 -3.53 5.98 9.94
CA THR A 15 -4.40 7.12 9.68
C THR A 15 -4.28 7.54 8.22
N THR A 16 -5.40 7.47 7.49
CA THR A 16 -5.49 8.05 6.14
C THR A 16 -5.70 9.56 6.25
N PRO A 17 -4.82 10.39 5.68
CA PRO A 17 -4.98 11.85 5.71
C PRO A 17 -6.11 12.30 4.77
N ASN A 18 -6.96 13.22 5.25
CA ASN A 18 -8.09 13.77 4.48
C ASN A 18 -7.69 14.95 3.58
N ASP A 19 -6.59 15.64 3.88
CA ASP A 19 -6.13 16.85 3.16
C ASP A 19 -4.82 16.57 2.40
N THR A 20 -4.74 15.39 1.78
CA THR A 20 -3.53 14.96 1.08
C THR A 20 -3.90 14.27 -0.21
N VAL A 21 -3.19 14.66 -1.27
CA VAL A 21 -3.21 13.96 -2.55
C VAL A 21 -1.90 13.19 -2.66
N ALA A 22 -2.00 11.90 -2.90
CA ALA A 22 -0.84 11.04 -3.11
C ALA A 22 -1.12 10.08 -4.26
N GLU A 23 -0.11 9.79 -5.06
CA GLU A 23 -0.22 8.87 -6.17
C GLU A 23 0.97 7.91 -6.18
N PHE A 24 0.68 6.64 -6.48
CA PHE A 24 1.64 5.56 -6.56
C PHE A 24 1.37 4.72 -7.81
N SER A 25 2.41 4.45 -8.57
CA SER A 25 2.38 3.52 -9.68
C SER A 25 2.74 2.12 -9.19
N LEU A 26 1.90 1.14 -9.49
CA LEU A 26 2.19 -0.27 -9.28
C LEU A 26 2.83 -0.82 -10.54
N LEU A 27 4.10 -1.22 -10.49
CA LEU A 27 4.85 -1.73 -11.64
C LEU A 27 5.19 -3.22 -11.48
N TYR A 28 5.22 -3.92 -12.61
CA TYR A 28 5.87 -5.21 -12.74
C TYR A 28 6.95 -5.11 -13.83
N LYS A 29 8.22 -5.23 -13.43
CA LYS A 29 9.37 -4.94 -14.31
C LYS A 29 9.27 -3.53 -14.90
N LYS A 30 8.88 -3.41 -16.18
CA LYS A 30 8.70 -2.13 -16.90
C LYS A 30 7.23 -1.81 -17.20
N LEU A 31 6.31 -2.74 -16.90
CA LEU A 31 4.89 -2.59 -17.16
C LEU A 31 4.24 -1.87 -15.98
N ILE A 32 3.54 -0.78 -16.25
CA ILE A 32 2.64 -0.16 -15.27
C ILE A 32 1.39 -1.04 -15.19
N ILE A 33 1.15 -1.64 -14.03
CA ILE A 33 -0.04 -2.46 -13.77
C ILE A 33 -1.23 -1.55 -13.50
N GLY A 34 -1.04 -0.53 -12.66
CA GLY A 34 -2.10 0.38 -12.28
C GLY A 34 -1.61 1.48 -11.37
N THR A 35 -2.55 2.33 -10.95
CA THR A 35 -2.30 3.50 -10.14
C THR A 35 -3.13 3.42 -8.87
N LEU A 36 -2.47 3.56 -7.72
CA LEU A 36 -3.09 3.78 -6.42
C LEU A 36 -3.03 5.29 -6.14
N LYS A 37 -4.18 5.91 -5.89
CA LYS A 37 -4.28 7.33 -5.59
C LYS A 37 -5.06 7.55 -4.30
N LEU A 38 -4.57 8.43 -3.43
CA LEU A 38 -5.34 9.04 -2.35
C LEU A 38 -5.76 10.44 -2.78
N ASP A 39 -7.03 10.75 -2.62
CA ASP A 39 -7.61 12.08 -2.87
C ASP A 39 -8.73 12.31 -1.85
N ASN A 40 -8.64 13.38 -1.07
CA ASN A 40 -9.67 13.75 -0.08
C ASN A 40 -10.05 12.60 0.89
N GLY A 41 -9.06 11.84 1.39
CA GLY A 41 -9.28 10.70 2.28
C GLY A 41 -9.87 9.45 1.60
N ILE A 42 -9.98 9.45 0.27
CA ILE A 42 -10.48 8.32 -0.52
C ILE A 42 -9.32 7.69 -1.28
N TRP A 43 -9.02 6.45 -0.94
CA TRP A 43 -8.13 5.60 -1.71
C TRP A 43 -8.85 5.08 -2.94
N SER A 44 -8.16 5.13 -4.07
CA SER A 44 -8.62 4.62 -5.35
C SER A 44 -7.54 3.80 -6.03
N PHE A 45 -7.91 2.65 -6.59
CA PHE A 45 -7.02 1.84 -7.41
C PHE A 45 -7.66 1.56 -8.77
N ALA A 46 -6.90 1.77 -9.84
CA ALA A 46 -7.31 1.49 -11.20
C ALA A 46 -6.17 0.87 -12.00
N TYR A 47 -6.49 -0.10 -12.85
CA TYR A 47 -5.52 -0.65 -13.79
C TYR A 47 -5.17 0.36 -14.89
N SER A 48 -3.91 0.32 -15.32
CA SER A 48 -3.44 1.09 -16.46
C SER A 48 -4.06 0.59 -17.76
N ASN A 49 -4.07 1.43 -18.80
CA ASN A 49 -4.55 1.01 -20.11
C ASN A 49 -3.64 -0.08 -20.73
N GLU A 50 -2.33 0.00 -20.49
CA GLU A 50 -1.37 -1.01 -20.95
C GLU A 50 -1.67 -2.39 -20.34
N PHE A 51 -1.98 -2.44 -19.05
CA PHE A 51 -2.31 -3.69 -18.37
C PHE A 51 -3.69 -4.25 -18.77
N LYS A 52 -4.65 -3.38 -19.06
CA LYS A 52 -5.98 -3.78 -19.55
C LYS A 52 -5.90 -4.48 -20.92
N GLY A 53 -5.00 -4.04 -21.78
CA GLY A 53 -4.84 -4.56 -23.15
C GLY A 53 -4.05 -5.86 -23.27
N GLN A 54 -3.36 -6.31 -22.20
CA GLN A 54 -2.61 -7.56 -22.19
C GLN A 54 -3.37 -8.68 -21.46
N GLU A 55 -3.13 -9.93 -21.86
CA GLU A 55 -3.75 -11.13 -21.26
C GLU A 55 -2.74 -12.09 -20.61
N GLU A 56 -1.44 -11.79 -20.68
CA GLU A 56 -0.37 -12.63 -20.12
C GLU A 56 -0.39 -12.66 -18.59
N ILE A 57 -0.64 -11.51 -17.98
CA ILE A 57 -0.68 -11.33 -16.54
C ILE A 57 -2.15 -11.23 -16.10
N SER A 58 -2.52 -12.16 -15.22
CA SER A 58 -3.85 -12.19 -14.60
C SER A 58 -4.11 -10.96 -13.73
N PRO A 59 -5.38 -10.53 -13.60
CA PRO A 59 -5.76 -9.53 -12.61
C PRO A 59 -5.31 -9.93 -11.19
N ILE A 60 -5.17 -8.92 -10.35
CA ILE A 60 -4.86 -9.11 -8.93
C ILE A 60 -6.11 -9.69 -8.28
N VAL A 61 -5.95 -10.69 -7.42
CA VAL A 61 -7.07 -11.44 -6.81
C VAL A 61 -8.07 -10.51 -6.11
N ASP A 62 -7.59 -9.51 -5.37
CA ASP A 62 -8.43 -8.52 -4.68
C ASP A 62 -9.12 -7.52 -5.63
N PHE A 63 -8.66 -7.45 -6.89
CA PHE A 63 -9.12 -6.52 -7.93
C PHE A 63 -9.42 -7.26 -9.25
N PRO A 64 -10.38 -8.19 -9.28
CA PRO A 64 -10.54 -9.12 -10.41
C PRO A 64 -11.00 -8.44 -11.72
N ASN A 65 -11.74 -7.34 -11.63
CA ASN A 65 -12.21 -6.60 -12.80
C ASN A 65 -11.21 -5.52 -13.21
N LYS A 66 -10.58 -5.69 -14.38
CA LYS A 66 -9.58 -4.75 -14.95
C LYS A 66 -10.17 -3.37 -15.27
N ASN A 67 -11.47 -3.27 -15.55
CA ASN A 67 -12.14 -2.03 -15.95
C ASN A 67 -12.78 -1.26 -14.80
N LYS A 68 -12.76 -1.82 -13.58
CA LYS A 68 -13.32 -1.19 -12.38
C LYS A 68 -12.30 -0.26 -11.73
N ILE A 69 -12.79 0.88 -11.24
CA ILE A 69 -12.08 1.72 -10.27
C ILE A 69 -12.53 1.29 -8.88
N TYR A 70 -11.60 0.83 -8.05
CA TYR A 70 -11.88 0.42 -6.69
C TYR A 70 -11.69 1.62 -5.78
N GLN A 71 -12.63 1.89 -4.88
CA GLN A 71 -12.57 3.04 -3.98
C GLN A 71 -12.94 2.64 -2.56
N THR A 72 -12.28 3.22 -1.57
CA THR A 72 -12.49 2.95 -0.15
C THR A 72 -11.90 4.08 0.69
N ARG A 73 -12.41 4.25 1.92
CA ARG A 73 -11.85 5.20 2.89
C ARG A 73 -10.65 4.63 3.64
N ASN A 74 -10.55 3.30 3.71
CA ASN A 74 -9.42 2.59 4.31
C ASN A 74 -8.45 2.13 3.22
N PRO A 75 -7.13 2.15 3.44
CA PRO A 75 -6.17 1.65 2.46
C PRO A 75 -6.39 0.16 2.18
N PHE A 76 -6.13 -0.29 0.95
CA PHE A 76 -6.32 -1.71 0.63
C PHE A 76 -5.24 -2.58 1.32
N PRO A 77 -5.62 -3.75 1.89
CA PRO A 77 -4.68 -4.65 2.58
C PRO A 77 -3.46 -5.06 1.73
N LEU A 78 -3.65 -5.21 0.41
CA LEU A 78 -2.54 -5.47 -0.53
C LEU A 78 -1.41 -4.44 -0.40
N PHE A 79 -1.74 -3.16 -0.20
CA PHE A 79 -0.73 -2.10 -0.03
C PHE A 79 -0.20 -2.04 1.40
N LEU A 80 -1.05 -2.23 2.40
CA LEU A 80 -0.64 -2.20 3.80
C LEU A 80 0.29 -3.34 4.19
N SER A 81 0.14 -4.52 3.57
CA SER A 81 1.03 -5.67 3.79
C SER A 81 2.51 -5.40 3.46
N ARG A 82 2.81 -4.29 2.77
CA ARG A 82 4.17 -3.84 2.45
C ARG A 82 4.82 -3.04 3.58
N ILE A 83 4.03 -2.56 4.54
CA ILE A 83 4.52 -1.81 5.69
C ILE A 83 4.90 -2.82 6.79
N PRO A 84 6.17 -2.86 7.23
CA PRO A 84 6.57 -3.73 8.34
C PRO A 84 5.99 -3.22 9.65
N SER A 85 5.88 -4.10 10.66
CA SER A 85 5.51 -3.68 12.01
C SER A 85 6.49 -2.62 12.55
N LEU A 86 5.96 -1.45 12.90
CA LEU A 86 6.73 -0.31 13.38
C LEU A 86 7.30 -0.53 14.79
N GLN A 87 6.80 -1.52 15.52
CA GLN A 87 7.30 -1.89 16.84
C GLN A 87 8.68 -2.58 16.78
N ARG A 88 9.11 -3.03 15.61
CA ARG A 88 10.43 -3.65 15.43
C ARG A 88 11.53 -2.61 15.65
N LEU A 89 12.43 -2.85 16.61
CA LEU A 89 13.56 -1.96 16.94
C LEU A 89 14.33 -1.48 15.71
N LYS A 90 14.60 -2.37 14.75
CA LYS A 90 15.33 -2.01 13.51
C LYS A 90 14.58 -0.97 12.67
N ILE A 91 13.25 -1.01 12.66
CA ILE A 91 12.41 -0.05 11.93
C ILE A 91 12.43 1.31 12.63
N GLN A 92 12.41 1.33 13.96
CA GLN A 92 12.49 2.57 14.74
C GLN A 92 13.79 3.37 14.49
N HIS A 93 14.89 2.70 14.15
CA HIS A 93 16.15 3.36 13.79
C HIS A 93 16.16 3.95 12.37
N ILE A 94 15.26 3.50 11.50
CA ILE A 94 15.16 3.94 10.10
C ILE A 94 14.21 5.15 9.99
N ILE A 95 13.22 5.23 10.89
CA ILE A 95 12.23 6.31 10.91
C ILE A 95 12.85 7.57 11.54
N PRO A 96 12.90 8.70 10.82
CA PRO A 96 13.34 9.97 11.39
C PRO A 96 12.49 10.39 12.60
N GLN A 97 13.08 11.08 13.58
CA GLN A 97 12.35 11.52 14.79
C GLN A 97 11.13 12.42 14.50
N ASN A 98 11.14 13.16 13.39
CA ASN A 98 10.05 14.06 12.97
C ASN A 98 9.19 13.48 11.83
N PHE A 99 9.19 12.16 11.66
CA PHE A 99 8.46 11.51 10.58
C PHE A 99 6.98 11.36 10.90
N THR A 100 6.11 11.73 9.97
CA THR A 100 4.67 11.50 10.07
C THR A 100 4.37 10.02 9.80
N THR A 101 3.74 9.34 10.76
CA THR A 101 3.42 7.91 10.66
C THR A 101 2.01 7.66 10.09
N ASP A 102 1.66 8.38 9.03
CA ASP A 102 0.41 8.16 8.28
C ASP A 102 0.61 7.15 7.13
N ASP A 103 -0.49 6.67 6.57
CA ASP A 103 -0.50 5.60 5.55
C ASP A 103 0.30 5.97 4.31
N VAL A 104 0.22 7.23 3.88
CA VAL A 104 0.92 7.71 2.69
C VAL A 104 2.42 7.74 2.97
N SER A 105 2.81 8.33 4.09
CA SER A 105 4.23 8.45 4.48
C SER A 105 4.87 7.08 4.63
N LEU A 106 4.19 6.14 5.28
CA LEU A 106 4.68 4.77 5.46
C LEU A 106 4.75 3.99 4.13
N LEU A 107 3.78 4.16 3.23
CA LEU A 107 3.85 3.58 1.89
C LEU A 107 4.98 4.19 1.06
N LYS A 108 5.28 5.48 1.18
CA LYS A 108 6.43 6.12 0.53
C LYS A 108 7.75 5.54 1.06
N LEU A 109 7.84 5.28 2.37
CA LEU A 109 9.07 4.82 3.01
C LEU A 109 9.32 3.31 2.82
N PHE A 110 8.29 2.48 2.99
CA PHE A 110 8.42 1.02 3.01
C PHE A 110 7.73 0.31 1.84
N GLY A 111 6.74 0.95 1.21
CA GLY A 111 5.84 0.32 0.24
C GLY A 111 6.48 -0.14 -1.07
N LYS A 112 7.72 0.30 -1.36
CA LYS A 112 8.37 0.06 -2.66
C LYS A 112 8.49 -1.41 -3.04
N GLN A 113 8.85 -2.27 -2.10
CA GLN A 113 9.06 -3.70 -2.34
C GLN A 113 8.22 -4.52 -1.38
N SER A 114 7.83 -5.71 -1.81
CA SER A 114 7.20 -6.70 -0.95
C SER A 114 7.95 -8.02 -1.05
N ILE A 115 7.98 -8.77 0.05
CA ILE A 115 8.53 -10.14 0.08
C ILE A 115 7.58 -11.11 -0.66
N THR A 116 6.28 -10.83 -0.62
CA THR A 116 5.23 -11.75 -1.07
C THR A 116 4.72 -11.47 -2.49
N ASN A 117 5.21 -10.41 -3.13
CA ASN A 117 4.72 -9.97 -4.44
C ASN A 117 5.85 -9.32 -5.26
N PRO A 118 6.03 -9.68 -6.55
CA PRO A 118 7.06 -9.11 -7.41
C PRO A 118 6.77 -7.68 -7.92
N TYR A 119 5.65 -7.07 -7.55
CA TYR A 119 5.30 -5.71 -7.94
C TYR A 119 6.04 -4.67 -7.09
N GLN A 120 6.35 -3.54 -7.71
CA GLN A 120 6.94 -2.39 -7.09
C GLN A 120 5.92 -1.27 -6.97
N LEU A 121 5.81 -0.64 -5.80
CA LEU A 121 4.96 0.53 -5.60
C LEU A 121 5.82 1.80 -5.61
N ILE A 122 5.71 2.59 -6.67
CA ILE A 122 6.57 3.77 -6.87
C ILE A 122 5.75 5.05 -6.65
N PRO A 123 6.05 5.85 -5.61
CA PRO A 123 5.39 7.14 -5.43
C PRO A 123 5.66 8.07 -6.62
N GLN A 124 4.64 8.80 -7.06
CA GLN A 124 4.71 9.71 -8.21
C GLN A 124 4.86 11.19 -7.80
N SER A 125 4.80 11.52 -6.51
CA SER A 125 5.08 12.85 -5.93
C SER A 125 5.37 12.75 -4.44
#